data_AF-A0A524M6X8-F1
#
_entry.id   AF-A0A524M6X8-F1
#
_cell.length_a   1.000
_cell.length_b   1.000
_cell.length_c   1.000
_cell.angle_alpha   90.00
_cell.angle_beta   90.00
_cell.angle_gamma   90.00
#
_symmetry.space_group_name_H-M   'P 1'
#
loop_
_entity.id
_entity.type
_entity.pdbx_description
1 polymer ?
#
loop_
_entity_poly.entity_id
_entity_poly.type
_entity_poly.pdbx_seq_one_letter_code
_entity_poly.pdbx_strand_id
1 'polypeptide(L)' 'MEAVLANPGGFCAGVVRAVEIVEQALVLYGTPIYVLHQIVHNQQVIQDLEARGVIFTEDMKDI' A
#
# COMPACT_ATOMS: atom_id res chain seq x y z
N MET A 1 -18.01 28.49 10.69
CA MET A 1 -17.75 27.15 11.26
C MET A 1 -16.24 27.01 11.37
N GLU A 2 -15.75 26.76 12.58
CA GLU A 2 -14.32 26.57 12.83
C GLU A 2 -14.03 25.06 12.80
N ALA A 3 -12.97 24.66 12.08
CA ALA A 3 -12.54 23.27 11.97
C ALA A 3 -11.22 23.09 12.71
N VAL A 4 -11.13 22.03 13.54
CA VAL A 4 -9.93 21.71 14.31
C VAL A 4 -9.38 20.38 13.84
N LEU A 5 -8.07 20.32 13.58
CA LEU A 5 -7.39 19.10 13.14
C LEU A 5 -6.85 18.36 14.36
N ALA A 6 -7.13 17.06 14.42
CA ALA A 6 -6.59 16.20 15.47
C ALA A 6 -5.09 15.92 15.25
N ASN A 7 -4.35 15.77 16.35
CA ASN A 7 -2.94 15.38 16.35
C ASN A 7 -2.67 14.39 17.51
N PRO A 8 -2.14 13.19 17.25
CA PRO A 8 -1.70 12.66 15.96
C PRO A 8 -2.85 12.31 15.01
N GLY A 9 -2.65 12.62 13.73
CA GLY A 9 -3.50 12.23 12.63
C GLY A 9 -2.66 11.69 11.48
N GLY A 10 -3.21 10.74 10.71
CA GLY A 10 -2.53 10.15 9.56
C GLY A 10 -1.93 8.76 9.85
N PHE A 11 -0.81 8.46 9.20
CA PHE A 11 -0.23 7.11 9.16
C PHE A 11 0.62 6.78 10.38
N CYS A 12 0.47 5.56 10.89
CA CYS A 12 1.36 5.00 11.89
C CYS A 12 2.62 4.43 11.23
N ALA A 13 3.66 4.19 12.04
CA ALA A 13 4.92 3.62 11.55
C ALA A 13 4.75 2.27 10.80
N GLY A 14 3.77 1.46 11.20
CA GLY A 14 3.46 0.19 10.53
C GLY A 14 2.93 0.37 9.10
N VAL A 15 2.03 1.33 8.91
CA VAL A 15 1.46 1.68 7.60
C VAL A 15 2.55 2.21 6.67
N VAL A 16 3.38 3.14 7.18
CA VAL A 16 4.50 3.70 6.41
C VAL A 16 5.45 2.58 5.95
N ARG A 17 5.89 1.74 6.88
CA ARG A 17 6.80 0.63 6.57
C ARG A 17 6.20 -0.37 5.57
N ALA A 18 4.92 -0.68 5.68
CA ALA A 18 4.26 -1.65 4.81
C ALA A 18 4.23 -1.15 3.35
N VAL A 19 3.91 0.13 3.14
CA VAL A 19 3.93 0.76 1.82
C VAL A 19 5.35 0.82 1.27
N GLU A 20 6.32 1.28 2.06
CA GLU A 20 7.73 1.40 1.65
C GLU A 20 8.32 0.06 1.17
N ILE A 21 7.97 -1.06 1.81
CA ILE A 21 8.45 -2.39 1.39
C ILE A 21 7.98 -2.73 -0.02
N VAL A 22 6.71 -2.46 -0.35
CA VAL A 22 6.16 -2.73 -1.69
C VAL A 22 6.82 -1.82 -2.72
N GLU A 23 7.01 -0.55 -2.39
CA GLU A 23 7.70 0.40 -3.27
C GLU A 23 9.15 0.01 -3.54
N GLN A 24 9.88 -0.41 -2.51
CA GLN A 24 11.25 -0.89 -2.64
C GLN A 24 11.30 -2.18 -3.47
N ALA A 25 10.35 -3.09 -3.29
CA ALA A 25 10.26 -4.31 -4.09
C ALA A 25 10.07 -3.99 -5.58
N LEU A 26 9.22 -3.02 -5.92
CA LEU A 26 9.05 -2.55 -7.30
C LEU A 26 10.37 -2.02 -7.90
N VAL A 27 11.13 -1.26 -7.12
CA VAL A 27 12.42 -0.71 -7.58
C VAL A 27 13.47 -1.81 -7.77
N LEU A 28 13.54 -2.76 -6.84
CA LEU A 28 14.57 -3.80 -6.84
C LEU A 28 14.30 -4.92 -7.84
N TYR A 29 13.03 -5.30 -8.02
CA TYR A 29 12.64 -6.49 -8.78
C TYR A 29 11.81 -6.19 -10.03
N GLY A 30 11.35 -4.95 -10.21
CA GLY A 30 10.47 -4.57 -11.32
C GLY A 30 9.04 -5.09 -11.13
N THR A 31 8.26 -5.05 -12.21
CA THR A 31 6.85 -5.46 -12.23
C THR A 31 6.66 -6.81 -12.92
N PRO A 32 5.64 -7.62 -12.56
CA PRO A 32 4.67 -7.36 -11.50
C PRO A 32 5.18 -7.76 -10.09
N ILE A 33 4.71 -7.04 -9.07
CA ILE A 33 4.85 -7.45 -7.66
C ILE A 33 3.49 -7.92 -7.16
N TYR A 34 3.42 -9.14 -6.66
CA TYR A 34 2.20 -9.67 -6.06
C TYR A 34 2.17 -9.42 -4.55
N VAL A 35 1.06 -8.93 -4.04
CA VAL A 35 0.82 -8.71 -2.61
C VAL A 35 -0.43 -9.49 -2.20
N LEU A 36 -0.29 -10.30 -1.15
CA LEU A 36 -1.40 -11.08 -0.62
C LEU A 36 -2.29 -10.19 0.27
N HIS A 37 -3.55 -10.07 -0.12
CA HIS A 37 -4.55 -9.11 0.35
C HIS A 37 -4.07 -7.66 0.24
N GLN A 38 -4.94 -6.71 0.60
CA GLN A 38 -4.55 -5.30 0.66
C GLN A 38 -3.48 -5.06 1.73
N ILE A 39 -2.41 -4.37 1.35
CA ILE A 39 -1.31 -4.03 2.28
C ILE A 39 -1.77 -3.05 3.38
N VAL A 40 -2.73 -2.19 3.04
CA VAL A 40 -3.43 -1.26 3.94
C VAL A 40 -4.87 -1.05 3.45
N HIS A 41 -5.80 -0.74 4.34
CA HIS A 41 -7.20 -0.46 3.98
C HIS A 41 -7.40 1.01 3.60
N ASN A 42 -6.67 1.46 2.57
CA ASN A 42 -6.82 2.80 2.01
C ASN A 42 -6.89 2.68 0.48
N GLN A 43 -8.05 2.96 -0.08
CA GLN A 43 -8.31 2.77 -1.50
C GLN A 43 -7.36 3.59 -2.39
N GLN A 44 -7.00 4.81 -1.99
CA GLN A 44 -6.10 5.63 -2.78
C GLN A 44 -4.69 5.04 -2.81
N VAL A 45 -4.19 4.55 -1.66
CA VAL A 45 -2.88 3.87 -1.60
C VAL A 45 -2.89 2.60 -2.44
N ILE A 46 -3.97 1.81 -2.41
CA ILE A 46 -4.09 0.60 -3.23
C ILE A 46 -4.06 0.94 -4.72
N GLN A 47 -4.85 1.93 -5.16
CA GLN A 47 -4.89 2.35 -6.57
C GLN A 47 -3.53 2.88 -7.06
N ASP A 48 -2.82 3.65 -6.23
CA ASP A 48 -1.51 4.18 -6.56
C ASP A 48 -0.47 3.06 -6.75
N LEU A 49 -0.54 2.01 -5.92
CA LEU A 49 0.33 0.84 -6.03
C LEU A 49 -0.02 -0.03 -7.26
N GLU A 50 -1.32 -0.25 -7.52
CA GLU A 50 -1.79 -0.98 -8.71
C GLU A 50 -1.35 -0.29 -10.01
N ALA A 51 -1.46 1.04 -10.07
CA ALA A 51 -1.01 1.84 -11.21
C ALA A 51 0.50 1.71 -11.48
N ARG A 52 1.28 1.29 -10.47
CA ARG A 52 2.73 1.05 -10.57
C ARG A 52 3.08 -0.42 -10.85
N GLY A 53 2.09 -1.29 -11.07
CA GLY A 53 2.30 -2.69 -11.43
C GLY A 53 2.31 -3.65 -10.23
N VAL A 54 1.75 -3.24 -9.09
CA VAL A 54 1.42 -4.16 -7.99
C VAL A 54 0.11 -4.87 -8.29
N ILE A 55 0.03 -6.15 -8.01
CA ILE A 55 -1.18 -6.96 -8.14
C ILE A 55 -1.55 -7.48 -6.77
N PHE A 56 -2.71 -7.08 -6.27
CA PHE A 56 -3.25 -7.60 -5.02
C PHE A 56 -4.06 -8.88 -5.29
N THR A 57 -3.79 -9.95 -4.55
CA THR A 57 -4.48 -11.25 -4.68
C THR A 57 -5.05 -11.70 -3.34
N GLU A 58 -6.12 -12.49 -3.35
CA GLU A 58 -6.74 -13.04 -2.14
C GLU A 58 -6.18 -14.43 -1.77
N ASP A 59 -5.65 -15.19 -2.74
CA ASP A 59 -5.03 -16.50 -2.50
C ASP A 59 -3.64 -16.58 -3.16
N MET A 60 -2.74 -17.30 -2.50
CA MET A 60 -1.41 -17.63 -3.01
C MET A 60 -1.45 -18.57 -4.22
N LYS A 61 -2.56 -19.30 -4.43
CA LYS A 61 -2.75 -20.18 -5.59
C LYS A 61 -3.01 -19.45 -6.90
N ASP A 62 -3.30 -18.14 -6.83
CA ASP A 62 -3.63 -17.30 -7.99
C ASP A 62 -2.38 -16.67 -8.64
N ILE A 63 -1.17 -17.01 -8.17
CA ILE A 63 0.15 -16.54 -8.64
C ILE A 63 0.92 -17.72 -9.23
#